data_AF-A0A925S1G7-F1
#
_entry.id   AF-A0A925S1G7-F1
#
_cell.length_a   1.000
_cell.length_b   1.000
_cell.length_c   1.000
_cell.angle_alpha   90.00
_cell.angle_beta   90.00
_cell.angle_gamma   90.00
#
_symmetry.space_group_name_H-M   'P 1'
#
loop_
_entity.id
_entity.type
_entity.pdbx_description
1 polymer ?
#
loop_
_entity_poly.entity_id
_entity_poly.type
_entity_poly.pdbx_seq_one_letter_code
_entity_poly.pdbx_strand_id
1 'polypeptide(L)'
;PGDMLWKNFGVTRNGKVVFYDYDEIEYLTDCNFRKVPTPRNEEEEMSGEIWYSVGKHDVFPETFEPFLLGNPSVREVFMKHHADLLDAAFWHSHKERIQAGHVHDVFPYEPGKRFKNQRRLRDGLPPAGTERRAEPGSDNTSFLDNSLA
;
A
#
# COMPACT_ATOMS: atom_id res chain seq x y z
N PRO A 1 -10.62 -8.16 -1.97
CA PRO A 1 -10.69 -8.88 -3.26
C PRO A 1 -9.66 -10.01 -3.19
N GLY A 2 -10.01 -11.24 -3.58
CA GLY A 2 -9.07 -12.36 -3.62
C GLY A 2 -8.03 -12.18 -4.73
N ASP A 3 -8.48 -12.19 -5.99
CA ASP A 3 -7.61 -11.93 -7.13
C ASP A 3 -7.51 -10.43 -7.47
N MET A 4 -6.33 -9.85 -7.20
CA MET A 4 -6.02 -8.44 -7.46
C MET A 4 -5.38 -8.19 -8.84
N LEU A 5 -5.40 -9.17 -9.76
CA LEU A 5 -4.88 -8.97 -11.10
C LEU A 5 -5.67 -7.92 -11.89
N TRP A 6 -4.98 -7.18 -12.76
CA TRP A 6 -5.56 -6.08 -13.53
C TRP A 6 -6.74 -6.52 -14.42
N LYS A 7 -6.77 -7.80 -14.83
CA LYS A 7 -7.89 -8.43 -15.56
C LYS A 7 -9.21 -8.46 -14.80
N ASN A 8 -9.23 -8.12 -13.51
CA ASN A 8 -10.43 -8.06 -12.67
C ASN A 8 -10.87 -6.63 -12.37
N PHE A 9 -10.17 -5.64 -12.95
CA PHE A 9 -10.43 -4.22 -12.79
C PHE A 9 -10.81 -3.58 -14.12
N GLY A 10 -11.93 -2.87 -14.12
CA GLY A 10 -12.41 -2.08 -15.25
C GLY A 10 -12.16 -0.60 -15.03
N VAL A 11 -11.93 0.13 -16.12
CA VAL A 11 -11.83 1.59 -16.09
C VAL A 11 -13.10 2.19 -16.66
N THR A 12 -13.79 2.99 -15.85
CA THR A 12 -14.97 3.74 -16.28
C THR A 12 -14.60 4.87 -17.23
N ARG A 13 -15.58 5.41 -17.97
CA ARG A 13 -15.39 6.57 -18.87
C ARG A 13 -14.75 7.79 -18.18
N ASN A 14 -14.94 7.94 -16.87
CA ASN A 14 -14.39 9.04 -16.07
C ASN A 14 -13.03 8.68 -15.43
N GLY A 15 -12.38 7.61 -15.88
CA GLY A 15 -11.06 7.19 -15.40
C GLY A 15 -11.06 6.59 -13.99
N LYS A 16 -12.21 6.21 -13.44
CA LYS A 16 -12.29 5.50 -12.14
C LYS A 16 -12.10 4.01 -12.35
N VAL A 17 -11.32 3.39 -11.46
CA VAL A 17 -11.07 1.95 -11.43
C VAL A 17 -12.15 1.27 -10.60
N VAL A 18 -12.74 0.19 -11.14
CA VAL A 18 -13.81 -0.58 -10.50
C VAL A 18 -13.48 -2.06 -10.58
N PHE A 19 -13.57 -2.75 -9.45
CA PHE A 19 -13.41 -4.20 -9.37
C PHE A 19 -14.72 -4.90 -9.76
N TYR A 20 -14.66 -5.96 -10.57
CA TYR A 20 -15.87 -6.64 -11.08
C TYR A 20 -15.90 -8.16 -10.93
N ASP A 21 -14.78 -8.81 -10.59
CA ASP A 21 -14.75 -10.27 -10.41
C ASP A 21 -15.07 -10.63 -8.96
N TYR A 22 -16.29 -11.12 -8.71
CA TYR A 22 -16.77 -11.37 -7.35
C TYR A 22 -16.62 -12.81 -6.89
N ASP A 23 -16.08 -13.71 -7.70
CA ASP A 23 -16.06 -15.15 -7.39
C ASP A 23 -15.07 -15.48 -6.25
N GLU A 24 -14.04 -14.66 -6.07
CA GLU A 24 -12.99 -14.84 -5.05
C GLU A 24 -13.02 -13.78 -3.94
N ILE A 25 -14.18 -13.16 -3.65
CA ILE A 25 -14.25 -12.19 -2.56
C ILE A 25 -14.41 -12.89 -1.20
N GLU A 26 -13.56 -12.51 -0.24
CA GLU A 26 -13.69 -12.88 1.17
C GLU A 26 -13.70 -11.61 2.04
N TYR A 27 -14.27 -11.71 3.25
CA TYR A 27 -14.23 -10.62 4.22
C TYR A 27 -12.82 -10.47 4.78
N LEU A 28 -12.37 -9.23 4.94
CA LEU A 28 -11.06 -8.92 5.53
C LEU A 28 -10.90 -9.50 6.94
N THR A 29 -12.01 -9.67 7.67
CA THR A 29 -12.05 -10.27 9.00
C THR A 29 -11.70 -11.76 9.00
N ASP A 30 -11.95 -12.43 7.89
CA ASP A 30 -11.81 -13.88 7.75
C ASP A 30 -10.43 -14.24 7.17
N CYS A 31 -9.81 -13.31 6.44
CA CYS A 31 -8.44 -13.45 5.95
C CYS A 31 -7.40 -13.38 7.09
N ASN A 32 -6.37 -14.21 6.99
CA ASN A 32 -5.22 -14.23 7.88
C ASN A 32 -3.98 -13.70 7.16
N PHE A 33 -3.70 -12.41 7.36
CA PHE A 33 -2.53 -11.77 6.77
C PHE A 33 -1.27 -12.24 7.49
N ARG A 34 -0.28 -12.71 6.74
CA ARG A 34 0.98 -13.21 7.28
C ARG A 34 2.14 -12.71 6.42
N LYS A 35 3.33 -12.62 7.02
CA LYS A 35 4.58 -12.42 6.29
C LYS A 35 5.14 -13.77 5.87
N VAL A 36 5.85 -13.79 4.74
CA VAL A 36 6.56 -14.98 4.32
C VAL A 36 7.69 -15.25 5.33
N PRO A 37 7.77 -16.44 5.93
CA PRO A 37 8.86 -16.77 6.84
C PRO A 37 10.23 -16.65 6.15
N THR A 38 11.22 -16.09 6.85
CA THR A 38 12.60 -16.04 6.36
C THR A 38 13.19 -17.45 6.31
N PRO A 39 13.87 -17.85 5.21
CA PRO A 39 14.51 -19.15 5.12
C PRO A 39 15.58 -19.30 6.22
N ARG A 40 15.68 -20.49 6.79
CA ARG A 40 16.59 -20.79 7.91
C ARG A 40 17.95 -21.30 7.44
N ASN A 41 18.00 -21.85 6.24
CA ASN A 41 19.20 -22.39 5.60
C ASN A 41 19.16 -22.15 4.09
N GLU A 42 20.30 -22.38 3.42
CA GLU A 42 20.45 -22.20 1.96
C GLU A 42 19.56 -23.15 1.16
N GLU A 43 19.25 -24.34 1.70
CA GLU A 43 18.35 -25.32 1.08
C GLU A 43 16.92 -24.80 0.99
N GLU A 44 16.41 -24.17 2.05
CA GLU A 44 15.08 -23.54 2.09
C GLU A 44 15.00 -22.29 1.21
N GLU A 45 16.11 -21.56 1.02
CA GLU A 45 16.17 -20.38 0.13
C GLU A 45 16.13 -20.77 -1.36
N MET A 46 16.79 -21.87 -1.73
CA MET A 46 16.79 -22.40 -3.10
C MET A 46 15.62 -23.35 -3.39
N SER A 47 14.83 -23.71 -2.38
CA SER A 47 13.69 -24.61 -2.53
C SER A 47 12.62 -23.95 -3.42
N GLY A 48 12.26 -24.64 -4.51
CA GLY A 48 11.09 -24.28 -5.31
C GLY A 48 9.75 -24.64 -4.65
N GLU A 49 9.79 -25.40 -3.53
CA GLU A 49 8.61 -25.81 -2.78
C GLU A 49 8.45 -25.00 -1.48
N ILE A 50 7.21 -24.70 -1.10
CA ILE A 50 6.86 -23.98 0.12
C ILE A 50 7.07 -24.90 1.32
N TRP A 51 8.06 -24.60 2.16
CA TRP A 51 8.42 -25.38 3.35
C TRP A 51 7.60 -25.02 4.61
N TYR A 52 6.80 -23.95 4.55
CA TYR A 52 5.92 -23.51 5.65
C TYR A 52 4.46 -23.84 5.37
N SER A 53 3.67 -24.02 6.43
CA SER A 53 2.24 -24.31 6.28
C SER A 53 1.45 -23.07 5.84
N VAL A 54 0.70 -23.25 4.76
CA VAL A 54 -0.24 -22.26 4.20
C VAL A 54 -1.67 -22.76 4.43
N GLY A 55 -2.46 -22.00 5.17
CA GLY A 55 -3.88 -22.24 5.35
C GLY A 55 -4.72 -21.69 4.19
N LYS A 56 -5.98 -22.14 4.08
CA LYS A 56 -6.92 -21.70 3.03
C LYS A 56 -7.16 -20.17 3.02
N HIS A 57 -7.12 -19.53 4.18
CA HIS A 57 -7.37 -18.09 4.35
C HIS A 57 -6.07 -17.29 4.58
N ASP A 58 -4.90 -17.92 4.43
CA ASP A 58 -3.63 -17.23 4.61
C ASP A 58 -3.32 -16.37 3.38
N VAL A 59 -3.05 -15.09 3.63
CA VAL A 59 -2.74 -14.11 2.59
C VAL A 59 -1.36 -13.54 2.86
N PHE A 60 -0.50 -13.55 1.84
CA PHE A 60 0.88 -13.07 1.90
C PHE A 60 1.05 -11.87 0.96
N PRO A 61 0.90 -10.62 1.45
CA PRO A 61 0.88 -9.46 0.56
C PRO A 61 2.17 -9.22 -0.22
N GLU A 62 3.30 -9.68 0.30
CA GLU A 62 4.62 -9.66 -0.34
C GLU A 62 4.61 -10.44 -1.68
N THR A 63 3.80 -11.50 -1.77
CA THR A 63 3.69 -12.32 -2.98
C THR A 63 2.92 -11.62 -4.10
N PHE A 64 2.26 -10.49 -3.84
CA PHE A 64 1.57 -9.73 -4.89
C PHE A 64 2.52 -8.98 -5.80
N GLU A 65 3.75 -8.67 -5.35
CA GLU A 65 4.71 -7.87 -6.11
C GLU A 65 5.01 -8.48 -7.49
N PRO A 66 5.36 -9.78 -7.63
CA PRO A 66 5.67 -10.37 -8.94
C PRO A 66 4.47 -10.41 -9.88
N PHE A 67 3.24 -10.57 -9.35
CA PHE A 67 2.03 -10.65 -10.15
C PHE A 67 1.51 -9.28 -10.60
N LEU A 68 1.61 -8.27 -9.72
CA LEU A 68 1.10 -6.93 -9.99
C LEU A 68 2.13 -6.04 -10.67
N LEU A 69 3.44 -6.23 -10.43
CA LEU A 69 4.48 -5.27 -10.80
C LEU A 69 5.46 -5.78 -11.86
N GLY A 70 5.00 -6.68 -12.75
CA GLY A 70 5.82 -7.21 -13.84
C GLY A 70 6.37 -6.15 -14.81
N ASN A 71 5.71 -4.98 -14.91
CA ASN A 71 6.21 -3.84 -15.69
C ASN A 71 6.99 -2.85 -14.80
N PRO A 72 8.28 -2.57 -15.07
CA PRO A 72 9.11 -1.68 -14.25
C PRO A 72 8.53 -0.27 -14.05
N SER A 73 7.89 0.31 -15.06
CA SER A 73 7.31 1.65 -14.96
C SER A 73 6.09 1.68 -14.03
N VAL A 74 5.30 0.61 -14.04
CA VAL A 74 4.17 0.46 -13.12
C VAL A 74 4.66 0.18 -11.70
N ARG A 75 5.70 -0.65 -11.58
CA ARG A 75 6.37 -0.95 -10.30
C ARG A 75 6.82 0.32 -9.60
N GLU A 76 7.53 1.20 -10.30
CA GLU A 76 8.05 2.45 -9.70
C GLU A 76 6.92 3.33 -9.13
N VAL A 77 5.86 3.53 -9.92
CA VAL A 77 4.71 4.35 -9.50
C VAL A 77 3.96 3.68 -8.35
N PHE A 78 3.77 2.37 -8.40
CA PHE A 78 3.10 1.62 -7.33
C PHE A 78 3.90 1.68 -6.03
N MET A 79 5.21 1.43 -6.07
CA MET A 79 6.06 1.51 -4.87
C MET A 79 6.07 2.92 -4.27
N LYS A 80 5.96 3.95 -5.11
CA LYS A 80 5.89 5.35 -4.64
C LYS A 80 4.59 5.69 -3.90
N HIS A 81 3.46 5.09 -4.28
CA HIS A 81 2.14 5.51 -3.81
C HIS A 81 1.38 4.48 -2.97
N HIS A 82 1.70 3.20 -3.15
CA HIS A 82 0.90 2.05 -2.69
C HIS A 82 1.77 0.89 -2.18
N ALA A 83 3.04 1.14 -1.80
CA ALA A 83 3.90 0.11 -1.20
C ALA A 83 3.34 -0.48 0.10
N ASP A 84 2.48 0.27 0.79
CA ASP A 84 1.77 -0.19 1.98
C ASP A 84 0.88 -1.41 1.72
N LEU A 85 0.38 -1.60 0.49
CA LEU A 85 -0.42 -2.77 0.12
C LEU A 85 0.39 -4.08 0.15
N LEU A 86 1.72 -4.02 0.08
CA LEU A 86 2.60 -5.20 0.15
C LEU A 86 2.99 -5.56 1.59
N ASP A 87 2.62 -4.76 2.59
CA ASP A 87 2.91 -5.05 4.00
C ASP A 87 1.70 -5.66 4.70
N ALA A 88 1.88 -6.83 5.33
CA ALA A 88 0.86 -7.44 6.17
C ALA A 88 0.35 -6.52 7.28
N ALA A 89 1.21 -5.63 7.81
CA ALA A 89 0.82 -4.71 8.89
C ALA A 89 -0.28 -3.72 8.45
N PHE A 90 -0.28 -3.29 7.19
CA PHE A 90 -1.34 -2.43 6.64
C PHE A 90 -2.70 -3.13 6.75
N TRP A 91 -2.77 -4.39 6.34
CA TRP A 91 -4.00 -5.17 6.33
C TRP A 91 -4.47 -5.52 7.75
N HIS A 92 -3.56 -5.83 8.66
CA HIS A 92 -3.89 -6.02 10.08
C HIS A 92 -4.53 -4.77 10.69
N SER A 93 -3.94 -3.59 10.46
CA SER A 93 -4.49 -2.30 10.92
C SER A 93 -5.92 -2.06 10.39
N HIS A 94 -6.21 -2.40 9.13
CA HIS A 94 -7.55 -2.30 8.58
C HIS A 94 -8.51 -3.32 9.22
N LYS A 95 -8.06 -4.56 9.43
CA LYS A 95 -8.84 -5.60 10.09
C LYS A 95 -9.22 -5.21 11.52
N GLU A 96 -8.26 -4.71 12.30
CA GLU A 96 -8.48 -4.23 13.68
C GLU A 96 -9.50 -3.09 13.72
N ARG A 97 -9.40 -2.12 12.80
CA ARG A 97 -10.34 -1.00 12.72
C ARG A 97 -11.75 -1.47 12.40
N ILE A 98 -11.91 -2.38 11.45
CA ILE A 98 -13.21 -2.95 11.09
C ILE A 98 -13.80 -3.71 12.30
N GLN A 99 -12.98 -4.51 12.99
CA GLN A 99 -13.40 -5.24 14.20
C GLN A 99 -13.76 -4.29 15.36
N ALA A 100 -13.11 -3.13 15.46
CA ALA A 100 -13.46 -2.08 16.39
C ALA A 100 -14.75 -1.31 16.00
N GLY A 101 -15.42 -1.70 14.92
CA GLY A 101 -16.64 -1.06 14.42
C GLY A 101 -16.39 0.27 13.70
N HIS A 102 -15.14 0.56 13.31
CA HIS A 102 -14.82 1.77 12.57
C HIS A 102 -15.33 1.66 11.14
N VAL A 103 -16.22 2.57 10.75
CA VAL A 103 -16.69 2.71 9.37
C VAL A 103 -15.82 3.74 8.67
N HIS A 104 -15.09 3.32 7.64
CA HIS A 104 -14.25 4.21 6.86
C HIS A 104 -15.10 5.15 5.98
N ASP A 105 -14.80 6.46 6.03
CA ASP A 105 -15.44 7.44 5.16
C ASP A 105 -14.99 7.26 3.71
N VAL A 106 -15.94 6.92 2.83
CA VAL A 106 -15.72 6.85 1.38
C VAL A 106 -16.28 8.09 0.71
N PHE A 107 -15.42 8.86 0.04
CA PHE A 107 -15.83 10.09 -0.64
C PHE A 107 -15.86 9.86 -2.16
N PRO A 108 -16.99 10.13 -2.84
CA PRO A 108 -17.13 9.93 -4.28
C PRO A 108 -16.47 11.05 -5.13
N TYR A 109 -15.62 11.87 -4.51
CA TYR A 109 -14.98 13.02 -5.13
C TYR A 109 -13.54 13.20 -4.63
N GLU A 110 -12.75 13.94 -5.42
CA GLU A 110 -11.34 14.18 -5.13
C GLU A 110 -11.13 14.93 -3.80
N PRO A 111 -10.06 14.62 -3.04
CA PRO A 111 -9.78 15.28 -1.77
C PRO A 111 -9.73 16.81 -1.86
N GLY A 112 -9.27 17.38 -2.99
CA GLY A 112 -9.23 18.84 -3.20
C GLY A 112 -10.61 19.52 -3.22
N LYS A 113 -11.68 18.77 -3.51
CA LYS A 113 -13.06 19.28 -3.51
C LYS A 113 -13.68 19.30 -2.10
N ARG A 114 -13.00 18.76 -1.08
CA ARG A 114 -13.46 18.86 0.32
C ARG A 114 -13.44 20.32 0.76
N PHE A 115 -14.54 20.81 1.34
CA PHE A 115 -14.65 22.20 1.78
C PHE A 115 -13.51 22.64 2.72
N LYS A 116 -13.03 21.74 3.60
CA LYS A 116 -11.86 21.99 4.46
C LYS A 116 -10.59 22.32 3.67
N ASN A 117 -10.40 21.65 2.53
CA ASN A 117 -9.23 21.84 1.67
C ASN A 117 -9.36 23.10 0.80
N GLN A 118 -10.56 23.39 0.31
CA GLN A 118 -10.83 24.63 -0.41
C GLN A 118 -10.63 25.88 0.46
N ARG A 119 -11.07 25.82 1.74
CA ARG A 119 -10.85 26.91 2.71
C ARG A 119 -9.35 27.10 2.99
N ARG A 120 -8.62 26.01 3.23
CA ARG A 120 -7.16 26.07 3.45
C ARG A 120 -6.43 26.68 2.26
N LEU A 121 -6.72 26.24 1.04
CA LEU A 121 -6.13 26.81 -0.17
C LEU A 121 -6.44 28.31 -0.31
N ARG A 122 -7.68 28.73 -0.01
CA ARG A 122 -8.06 30.14 0.01
C ARG A 122 -7.28 30.95 1.04
N ASP A 123 -7.04 30.36 2.21
CA ASP A 123 -6.34 30.98 3.32
C ASP A 123 -4.80 30.84 3.19
N GLY A 124 -4.29 30.33 2.06
CA GLY A 124 -2.86 30.15 1.78
C GLY A 124 -2.20 28.94 2.47
N LEU A 125 -2.98 28.07 3.10
CA LEU A 125 -2.50 26.86 3.78
C LEU A 125 -2.59 25.62 2.88
N PRO A 126 -1.68 24.65 3.04
CA PRO A 126 -1.78 23.38 2.33
C PRO A 126 -3.05 22.60 2.74
N PRO A 127 -3.60 21.78 1.83
CA PRO A 127 -4.78 20.98 2.12
C PRO A 127 -4.56 20.07 3.35
N ALA A 128 -5.63 19.81 4.10
CA ALA A 128 -5.56 18.93 5.26
C ALA A 128 -5.31 17.48 4.80
N GLY A 129 -4.27 16.85 5.34
CA GLY A 129 -3.85 15.48 4.99
C GLY A 129 -2.61 15.40 4.09
N THR A 130 -2.01 16.53 3.69
CA THR A 130 -0.71 16.56 2.98
C THR A 130 0.48 16.55 3.91
N GLU A 131 0.31 16.16 5.18
CA GLU A 131 1.42 15.87 6.08
C GLU A 131 2.17 14.65 5.54
N ARG A 132 3.09 14.90 4.61
CA ARG A 132 4.22 14.01 4.36
C ARG A 132 4.81 13.73 5.74
N ARG A 133 4.90 12.46 6.12
CA ARG A 133 5.77 12.03 7.23
C ARG A 133 7.09 12.77 7.04
N ALA A 134 7.37 13.72 7.92
CA ALA A 134 8.69 14.31 8.00
C ALA A 134 9.61 13.19 8.50
N GLU A 135 10.55 12.77 7.64
CA GLU A 135 11.71 11.99 8.05
C GLU A 135 12.41 12.75 9.19
N PRO A 136 12.63 12.15 10.37
CA PRO A 136 13.34 12.82 11.43
C PRO A 136 14.85 12.75 11.17
N GLY A 137 15.43 13.89 10.80
CA GLY A 137 16.78 14.29 11.19
C GLY A 137 17.97 13.70 10.42
N SER A 138 18.59 14.55 9.60
CA SER A 138 20.05 14.67 9.60
C SER A 138 20.43 16.12 9.27
N ASP A 139 20.34 16.99 10.27
CA ASP A 139 21.19 18.17 10.31
C ASP A 139 22.62 17.70 10.54
N ASN A 140 23.51 18.00 9.59
CA ASN A 140 24.89 18.30 9.93
C ASN A 140 25.38 19.38 8.96
N THR A 141 25.13 20.62 9.35
CA THR A 141 25.93 21.76 8.92
C THR A 141 27.34 21.62 9.48
N SER A 142 28.33 21.50 8.60
CA SER A 142 29.67 22.00 8.88
C SER A 142 30.24 22.60 7.59
N PHE A 143 29.98 23.89 7.42
CA PHE A 143 30.86 24.78 6.68
C PHE A 143 32.23 24.76 7.36
N LEU A 144 33.29 24.46 6.61
CA LEU A 144 34.56 25.18 6.71
C LEU A 144 35.20 25.23 5.32
N ASP A 145 35.42 26.46 4.89
CA ASP A 145 36.42 26.92 3.91
C ASP A 145 37.59 25.96 3.67
N ASN A 146 37.94 25.77 2.39
CA ASN A 146 39.23 26.30 1.96
C ASN A 146 39.30 26.58 0.46
N SER A 147 39.82 27.76 0.16
CA SER A 147 40.15 28.32 -1.14
C SER A 147 41.49 27.78 -1.65
N LEU A 148 41.72 27.92 -2.97
CA LEU A 148 43.01 27.90 -3.68
C LEU A 148 43.74 26.56 -3.83
N ALA A 149 43.73 26.01 -5.05
CA ALA A 149 44.88 25.94 -5.98
C ALA A 149 44.54 25.04 -7.18
#